data_AF-A0A3C0Y4F2-F1
#
_entry.id   AF-A0A3C0Y4F2-F1
#
_cell.length_a   1.000
_cell.length_b   1.000
_cell.length_c   1.000
_cell.angle_alpha   90.00
_cell.angle_beta   90.00
_cell.angle_gamma   90.00
#
_symmetry.space_group_name_H-M   'P 1'
#
loop_
_entity.id
_entity.type
_entity.pdbx_description
1 polymer ?
#
loop_
_entity_poly.entity_id
_entity_poly.type
_entity_poly.pdbx_seq_one_letter_code
_entity_poly.pdbx_strand_id
1 'polypeptide(L)'
;RRIDNQLRGRSGRQGDPGSSRFFLSLDDPLMRIFAGDRVKAIMERLKMPDGEAIEAGIVTRSIESAQRKVEARNFDIRKQLLEYDDVSNDQRKVIYQQRNDIMDASSLQAQIDSLREGCFTDLTRQYVPVESVEEQWAVDGLEKVLRDEWQIEFPLRKELELATAITDDGVVEKVLAAANVAFADKVEKIGEENFTQFERVVLLQSIDSHWREHLSALDYLRQGIHLRGYAQKQPKQEYKREAFELFGQLLDSVKNEVTKILMTVNIQSGEQLEQTAEEMESRAEKIANVTYTGPTETGEIETTVDEESQRRAQSTLGAAVPRVGRNDPCPCGSGKKYKNCHGALN
;
A
#
# COMPACT_ATOMS: atom_id res chain seq x y z
N ARG A 1 -4.11 30.27 17.76
CA ARG A 1 -4.98 31.41 17.36
C ARG A 1 -6.25 31.02 16.62
N ARG A 2 -6.22 30.06 15.69
CA ARG A 2 -7.43 29.70 14.92
C ARG A 2 -8.63 29.35 15.83
N ILE A 3 -8.41 28.51 16.84
CA ILE A 3 -9.45 28.07 17.79
C ILE A 3 -9.90 29.22 18.70
N ASP A 4 -8.97 30.01 19.23
CA ASP A 4 -9.28 31.19 20.05
C ASP A 4 -10.15 32.20 19.28
N ASN A 5 -9.83 32.43 18.00
CA ASN A 5 -10.62 33.30 17.12
C ASN A 5 -12.02 32.72 16.84
N GLN A 6 -12.14 31.39 16.71
CA GLN A 6 -13.44 30.73 16.60
C GLN A 6 -14.28 30.92 17.87
N LEU A 7 -13.66 30.86 19.06
CA LEU A 7 -14.34 31.11 20.33
C LEU A 7 -14.78 32.57 20.45
N ARG A 8 -13.90 33.52 20.09
CA ARG A 8 -14.21 34.95 20.04
C ARG A 8 -15.37 35.25 19.08
N GLY A 9 -15.37 34.62 17.90
CA GLY A 9 -16.40 34.80 16.86
C GLY A 9 -17.78 34.23 17.21
N ARG A 10 -17.96 33.65 18.41
CA ARG A 10 -19.29 33.28 18.92
C ARG A 10 -20.06 34.47 19.49
N SER A 11 -19.36 35.54 19.88
CA SER A 11 -19.96 36.81 20.34
C SER A 11 -20.00 37.83 19.20
N GLY A 12 -20.95 38.77 19.22
CA GLY A 12 -21.08 39.86 18.25
C GLY A 12 -21.46 39.44 16.82
N ARG A 13 -22.31 38.42 16.70
CA ARG A 13 -22.83 37.96 15.40
C ARG A 13 -23.79 39.00 14.82
N GLN A 14 -23.81 39.13 13.49
CA GLN A 14 -24.74 40.04 12.77
C GLN A 14 -24.69 41.52 13.22
N GLY A 15 -23.58 41.97 13.80
CA GLY A 15 -23.42 43.34 14.28
C GLY A 15 -23.93 43.56 15.72
N ASP A 16 -24.35 42.51 16.41
CA ASP A 16 -24.71 42.58 17.82
C ASP A 16 -23.52 43.07 18.66
N PRO A 17 -23.76 43.88 19.71
CA PRO A 17 -22.71 44.22 20.66
C PRO A 17 -22.22 42.97 21.40
N GLY A 18 -20.91 42.77 21.44
CA GLY A 18 -20.29 41.62 22.08
C GLY A 18 -18.87 41.91 22.55
N SER A 19 -18.46 41.29 23.64
CA SER A 19 -17.08 41.34 24.12
C SER A 19 -16.58 39.93 24.47
N SER A 20 -15.27 39.73 24.37
CA SER A 20 -14.61 38.48 24.71
C SER A 20 -13.38 38.77 25.54
N ARG A 21 -13.19 38.04 26.63
CA ARG A 21 -12.01 38.14 27.49
C ARG A 21 -11.40 36.76 27.69
N PHE A 22 -10.09 36.65 27.47
CA PHE A 22 -9.33 35.42 27.69
C PHE A 22 -8.60 35.50 29.02
N PHE A 23 -8.62 34.41 29.78
CA PHE A 23 -7.88 34.24 31.02
C PHE A 23 -6.80 33.19 30.79
N LEU A 24 -5.60 33.44 31.31
CA LEU A 24 -4.47 32.51 31.25
C LEU A 24 -3.79 32.46 32.61
N SER A 25 -3.29 31.28 32.98
CA SER A 25 -2.43 31.07 34.14
C SER A 25 -0.97 30.87 33.71
N LEU A 26 -0.02 31.19 34.59
CA LEU A 26 1.39 30.89 34.36
C LEU A 26 1.68 29.38 34.35
N ASP A 27 0.83 28.59 35.00
CA ASP A 27 0.95 27.13 35.03
C ASP A 27 0.34 26.46 33.78
N ASP A 28 -0.27 27.23 32.88
CA ASP A 28 -0.85 26.68 31.66
C ASP A 28 0.24 26.06 30.76
N PRO A 29 -0.05 24.95 30.04
CA PRO A 29 0.92 24.28 29.17
C PRO A 29 1.59 25.21 28.16
N LEU A 30 0.84 26.18 27.61
CA LEU A 30 1.35 27.17 26.67
C LEU A 30 2.39 28.08 27.33
N MET A 31 2.14 28.53 28.56
CA MET A 31 3.06 29.40 29.31
C MET A 31 4.28 28.62 29.81
N ARG A 32 4.11 27.36 30.19
CA ARG A 32 5.22 26.48 30.58
C ARG A 32 6.24 26.27 29.45
N ILE A 33 5.80 26.15 28.20
CA ILE A 33 6.69 25.91 27.06
C ILE A 33 7.45 27.18 26.62
N PHE A 34 6.87 28.37 26.76
CA PHE A 34 7.41 29.61 26.17
C PHE A 34 7.82 30.70 27.15
N ALA A 35 7.28 30.70 28.37
CA ALA A 35 7.41 31.78 29.35
C ALA A 35 7.91 31.31 30.73
N GLY A 36 8.03 30.00 30.96
CA GLY A 36 8.20 29.35 32.25
C GLY A 36 9.14 30.06 33.23
N ASP A 37 10.44 30.06 32.98
CA ASP A 37 11.38 30.49 34.03
C ASP A 37 11.65 31.99 34.02
N ARG A 38 11.72 32.60 32.83
CA ARG A 38 12.12 34.01 32.68
C ARG A 38 11.00 34.99 33.03
N VAL A 39 9.75 34.67 32.67
CA VAL A 39 8.61 35.54 32.99
C VAL A 39 8.21 35.38 34.44
N LYS A 40 8.25 34.15 34.98
CA LYS A 40 8.01 33.87 36.41
C LYS A 40 9.02 34.59 37.30
N ALA A 41 10.32 34.56 36.97
CA ALA A 41 11.35 35.28 37.72
C ALA A 41 11.17 36.81 37.70
N ILE A 42 10.64 37.38 36.61
CA ILE A 42 10.33 38.81 36.54
C ILE A 42 9.14 39.17 37.44
N MET A 43 8.10 38.31 37.48
CA MET A 43 6.92 38.54 38.31
C MET A 43 7.21 38.37 39.80
N GLU A 44 8.00 37.35 40.18
CA GLU A 44 8.48 37.16 41.56
C GLU A 44 9.33 38.36 42.02
N ARG A 45 10.18 38.89 41.14
CA ARG A 45 11.02 40.06 41.45
C ARG A 45 10.23 41.36 41.60
N LEU A 46 9.09 41.49 40.91
CA LEU A 46 8.20 42.65 41.02
C LEU A 46 7.28 42.60 42.24
N LYS A 47 7.28 41.53 43.05
CA LYS A 47 6.42 41.36 44.24
C LYS A 47 4.96 41.80 44.00
N MET A 48 4.37 41.33 42.90
CA MET A 48 2.99 41.67 42.56
C MET A 48 2.01 41.07 43.59
N PRO A 49 0.97 41.80 44.00
CA PRO A 49 -0.02 41.29 44.96
C PRO A 49 -0.85 40.14 44.35
N ASP A 50 -1.03 39.08 45.15
CA ASP A 50 -1.83 37.92 44.77
C ASP A 50 -3.30 38.32 44.56
N GLY A 51 -3.85 38.03 43.38
CA GLY A 51 -5.27 38.22 43.07
C GLY A 51 -5.62 39.43 42.19
N GLU A 52 -4.65 40.25 41.78
CA GLU A 52 -4.88 41.34 40.81
C GLU A 52 -4.72 40.89 39.35
N ALA A 53 -5.67 41.29 38.50
CA ALA A 53 -5.62 41.01 37.07
C ALA A 53 -4.58 41.92 36.39
N ILE A 54 -3.59 41.32 35.75
CA ILE A 54 -2.52 42.04 35.06
C ILE A 54 -2.90 42.24 33.59
N GLU A 55 -3.24 43.47 33.22
CA GLU A 55 -3.46 43.86 31.81
C GLU A 55 -2.19 44.51 31.24
N ALA A 56 -1.20 43.69 30.92
CA ALA A 56 0.03 44.16 30.29
C ALA A 56 0.04 43.84 28.79
N GLY A 57 -0.02 44.88 27.94
CA GLY A 57 0.08 44.70 26.48
C GLY A 57 1.37 44.03 26.00
N ILE A 58 2.44 44.06 26.82
CA ILE A 58 3.67 43.29 26.58
C ILE A 58 3.43 41.78 26.74
N VAL A 59 2.63 41.37 27.72
CA VAL A 59 2.29 39.95 27.96
C VAL A 59 1.41 39.43 26.83
N THR A 60 0.41 40.19 26.37
CA THR A 60 -0.43 39.83 25.21
C THR A 60 0.41 39.60 23.95
N ARG A 61 1.39 40.47 23.66
CA ARG A 61 2.32 40.31 22.51
C ARG A 61 3.27 39.11 22.68
N SER A 62 3.68 38.82 23.90
CA SER A 62 4.51 37.63 24.20
C SER A 62 3.72 36.33 23.96
N ILE A 63 2.46 36.28 24.42
CA ILE A 63 1.55 35.15 24.19
C ILE A 63 1.29 34.98 22.69
N GLU A 64 1.04 36.06 21.96
CA GLU A 64 0.92 36.05 20.50
C GLU A 64 2.14 35.42 19.82
N SER A 65 3.33 35.84 20.23
CA SER A 65 4.59 35.33 19.66
C SER A 65 4.80 33.85 19.97
N ALA A 66 4.45 33.42 21.18
CA ALA A 66 4.47 32.01 21.59
C ALA A 66 3.50 31.17 20.75
N GLN A 67 2.25 31.61 20.59
CA GLN A 67 1.26 30.94 19.75
C GLN A 67 1.73 30.83 18.29
N ARG A 68 2.29 31.89 17.72
CA ARG A 68 2.86 31.86 16.35
C ARG A 68 3.99 30.84 16.23
N LYS A 69 4.86 30.70 17.24
CA LYS A 69 5.93 29.69 17.25
C LYS A 69 5.39 28.26 17.33
N VAL A 70 4.35 28.02 18.13
CA VAL A 70 3.66 26.71 18.16
C VAL A 70 3.04 26.39 16.82
N GLU A 71 2.35 27.36 16.22
CA GLU A 71 1.74 27.20 14.90
C GLU A 71 2.79 26.91 13.83
N ALA A 72 3.93 27.62 13.84
CA ALA A 72 5.05 27.35 12.95
C ALA A 72 5.63 25.93 13.16
N ARG A 73 5.86 25.52 14.41
CA ARG A 73 6.33 24.15 14.72
C ARG A 73 5.37 23.08 14.20
N ASN A 74 4.07 23.25 14.43
CA ASN A 74 3.06 22.30 13.94
C ASN A 74 2.96 22.32 12.41
N PHE A 75 3.12 23.48 11.79
CA PHE A 75 3.19 23.62 10.35
C PHE A 75 4.40 22.88 9.78
N ASP A 76 5.58 23.03 10.38
CA ASP A 76 6.80 22.35 9.93
C ASP A 76 6.67 20.82 10.02
N ILE A 77 6.10 20.30 11.11
CA ILE A 77 5.82 18.86 11.26
C ILE A 77 4.87 18.39 10.17
N ARG A 78 3.76 19.10 9.93
CA ARG A 78 2.80 18.73 8.88
C ARG A 78 3.37 18.84 7.49
N LYS A 79 4.19 19.86 7.23
CA LYS A 79 4.88 20.03 5.95
C LYS A 79 5.78 18.83 5.70
N GLN A 80 6.54 18.38 6.70
CA GLN A 80 7.35 17.17 6.56
C GLN A 80 6.50 15.93 6.27
N LEU A 81 5.37 15.73 6.98
CA LEU A 81 4.47 14.61 6.73
C LEU A 81 3.88 14.65 5.30
N LEU A 82 3.42 15.83 4.86
CA LEU A 82 2.88 16.04 3.52
C LEU A 82 3.89 15.67 2.43
N GLU A 83 5.17 15.99 2.63
CA GLU A 83 6.21 15.68 1.67
C GLU A 83 6.45 14.17 1.46
N TYR A 84 6.15 13.33 2.45
CA TYR A 84 6.15 11.86 2.30
C TYR A 84 4.88 11.40 1.58
N ASP A 85 3.74 11.98 1.95
CA ASP A 85 2.44 11.67 1.35
C ASP A 85 2.39 12.05 -0.13
N ASP A 86 3.06 13.14 -0.53
CA ASP A 86 3.17 13.60 -1.92
C ASP A 86 3.76 12.51 -2.83
N VAL A 87 4.76 11.75 -2.33
CA VAL A 87 5.41 10.67 -3.10
C VAL A 87 4.43 9.54 -3.37
N SER A 88 3.72 9.10 -2.33
CA SER A 88 2.70 8.05 -2.45
C SER A 88 1.54 8.51 -3.34
N ASN A 89 1.14 9.78 -3.22
CA ASN A 89 0.08 10.37 -4.03
C ASN A 89 0.45 10.46 -5.51
N ASP A 90 1.69 10.83 -5.85
CA ASP A 90 2.15 10.88 -7.23
C ASP A 90 2.20 9.48 -7.85
N GLN A 91 2.70 8.48 -7.12
CA GLN A 91 2.67 7.08 -7.56
C GLN A 91 1.23 6.58 -7.73
N ARG A 92 0.34 6.89 -6.78
CA ARG A 92 -1.08 6.54 -6.84
C ARG A 92 -1.75 7.10 -8.08
N LYS A 93 -1.48 8.35 -8.46
CA LYS A 93 -2.03 8.94 -9.70
C LYS A 93 -1.63 8.14 -10.93
N VAL A 94 -0.38 7.70 -11.01
CA VAL A 94 0.12 6.89 -12.14
C VAL A 94 -0.62 5.54 -12.19
N ILE A 95 -0.68 4.83 -11.06
CA ILE A 95 -1.37 3.54 -10.98
C ILE A 95 -2.86 3.68 -11.31
N TYR A 96 -3.52 4.72 -10.80
CA TYR A 96 -4.96 4.92 -11.03
C TYR A 96 -5.23 5.32 -12.48
N GLN A 97 -4.34 6.10 -13.09
CA GLN A 97 -4.42 6.40 -14.52
C GLN A 97 -4.29 5.12 -15.34
N GLN A 98 -3.25 4.31 -15.10
CA GLN A 98 -3.07 3.02 -15.79
C GLN A 98 -4.28 2.09 -15.59
N ARG A 99 -4.81 2.02 -14.37
CA ARG A 99 -5.99 1.21 -14.05
C ARG A 99 -7.21 1.66 -14.84
N ASN A 100 -7.45 2.96 -14.93
CA ASN A 100 -8.55 3.51 -15.73
C ASN A 100 -8.34 3.27 -17.22
N ASP A 101 -7.12 3.47 -17.73
CA ASP A 101 -6.78 3.21 -19.12
C ASP A 101 -7.03 1.74 -19.49
N ILE A 102 -6.72 0.80 -18.59
CA ILE A 102 -7.01 -0.63 -18.76
C ILE A 102 -8.52 -0.89 -18.75
N MET A 103 -9.29 -0.25 -17.85
CA MET A 103 -10.75 -0.40 -17.77
C MET A 103 -11.47 0.18 -18.98
N ASP A 104 -10.97 1.27 -19.57
CA ASP A 104 -11.61 1.98 -20.68
C ASP A 104 -11.14 1.48 -22.06
N ALA A 105 -9.99 0.79 -22.14
CA ALA A 105 -9.45 0.29 -23.40
C ALA A 105 -10.35 -0.78 -24.03
N SER A 106 -10.54 -0.70 -25.35
CA SER A 106 -11.25 -1.74 -26.12
C SER A 106 -10.38 -2.97 -26.41
N SER A 107 -9.07 -2.79 -26.53
CA SER A 107 -8.08 -3.86 -26.71
C SER A 107 -6.86 -3.56 -25.84
N LEU A 108 -6.30 -4.61 -25.24
CA LEU A 108 -5.13 -4.55 -24.37
C LEU A 108 -3.87 -5.11 -25.04
N GLN A 109 -3.96 -5.49 -26.32
CA GLN A 109 -2.92 -6.25 -27.00
C GLN A 109 -1.58 -5.54 -27.04
N ALA A 110 -1.54 -4.23 -27.38
CA ALA A 110 -0.30 -3.46 -27.40
C ALA A 110 0.38 -3.37 -26.01
N GLN A 111 -0.42 -3.33 -24.93
CA GLN A 111 0.13 -3.33 -23.57
C GLN A 111 0.67 -4.72 -23.21
N ILE A 112 -0.09 -5.77 -23.47
CA ILE A 112 0.33 -7.15 -23.22
C ILE A 112 1.56 -7.53 -24.05
N ASP A 113 1.64 -7.09 -25.30
CA ASP A 113 2.80 -7.29 -26.18
C ASP A 113 4.05 -6.65 -25.57
N SER A 114 3.95 -5.39 -25.12
CA SER A 114 5.07 -4.69 -24.47
C SER A 114 5.51 -5.38 -23.16
N LEU A 115 4.56 -5.84 -22.34
CA LEU A 115 4.87 -6.58 -21.11
C LEU A 115 5.56 -7.91 -21.41
N ARG A 116 5.05 -8.65 -22.41
CA ARG A 116 5.61 -9.92 -22.86
C ARG A 116 7.02 -9.73 -23.43
N GLU A 117 7.20 -8.75 -24.30
CA GLU A 117 8.51 -8.43 -24.89
C GLU A 117 9.53 -8.05 -23.80
N GLY A 118 9.14 -7.20 -22.85
CA GLY A 118 10.00 -6.86 -21.72
C GLY A 118 10.38 -8.08 -20.86
N CYS A 119 9.39 -8.93 -20.52
CA CYS A 119 9.62 -10.11 -19.70
C CYS A 119 10.55 -11.13 -20.39
N PHE A 120 10.31 -11.46 -21.66
CA PHE A 120 11.15 -12.41 -22.40
C PHE A 120 12.51 -11.83 -22.76
N THR A 121 12.63 -10.51 -22.93
CA THR A 121 13.93 -9.84 -23.05
C THR A 121 14.74 -10.01 -21.78
N ASP A 122 14.18 -9.66 -20.62
CA ASP A 122 14.87 -9.81 -19.33
C ASP A 122 15.26 -11.27 -19.05
N LEU A 123 14.34 -12.21 -19.33
CA LEU A 123 14.61 -13.63 -19.24
C LEU A 123 15.79 -14.03 -20.13
N THR A 124 15.79 -13.64 -21.39
CA THR A 124 16.85 -13.99 -22.33
C THR A 124 18.18 -13.39 -21.90
N ARG A 125 18.20 -12.13 -21.43
CA ARG A 125 19.40 -11.44 -20.97
C ARG A 125 20.03 -12.08 -19.73
N GLN A 126 19.26 -12.83 -18.93
CA GLN A 126 19.81 -13.61 -17.83
C GLN A 126 20.72 -14.75 -18.29
N TYR A 127 20.46 -15.33 -19.48
CA TYR A 127 21.22 -16.45 -20.05
C TYR A 127 22.17 -16.02 -21.18
N VAL A 128 21.87 -14.91 -21.83
CA VAL A 128 22.61 -14.33 -22.96
C VAL A 128 22.87 -12.85 -22.63
N PRO A 129 23.96 -12.56 -21.88
CA PRO A 129 24.29 -11.19 -21.50
C PRO A 129 24.54 -10.29 -22.72
N VAL A 130 24.29 -8.99 -22.56
CA VAL A 130 24.53 -7.98 -23.60
C VAL A 130 26.02 -7.96 -24.00
N GLU A 131 26.30 -7.87 -25.30
CA GLU A 131 27.66 -7.81 -25.86
C GLU A 131 28.57 -9.00 -25.45
N SER A 132 27.97 -10.17 -25.19
CA SER A 132 28.71 -11.39 -24.84
C SER A 132 29.02 -12.27 -26.05
N VAL A 133 30.08 -13.08 -25.93
CA VAL A 133 30.45 -14.07 -26.95
C VAL A 133 29.63 -15.35 -26.81
N GLU A 134 29.43 -16.08 -27.91
CA GLU A 134 28.61 -17.30 -27.97
C GLU A 134 28.99 -18.35 -26.91
N GLU A 135 30.27 -18.44 -26.55
CA GLU A 135 30.79 -19.37 -25.53
C GLU A 135 30.27 -19.08 -24.12
N GLN A 136 29.82 -17.86 -23.85
CA GLN A 136 29.26 -17.44 -22.56
C GLN A 136 27.75 -17.69 -22.48
N TRP A 137 27.10 -18.04 -23.58
CA TRP A 137 25.65 -18.18 -23.63
C TRP A 137 25.19 -19.49 -22.99
N ALA A 138 24.31 -19.37 -22.00
CA ALA A 138 23.72 -20.52 -21.33
C ALA A 138 22.47 -21.03 -22.07
N VAL A 139 22.62 -21.34 -23.36
CA VAL A 139 21.53 -21.73 -24.28
C VAL A 139 20.73 -22.93 -23.77
N ASP A 140 21.42 -23.97 -23.29
CA ASP A 140 20.77 -25.17 -22.75
C ASP A 140 19.92 -24.85 -21.49
N GLY A 141 20.31 -23.83 -20.72
CA GLY A 141 19.54 -23.34 -19.57
C GLY A 141 18.29 -22.58 -20.01
N LEU A 142 18.44 -21.68 -20.98
CA LEU A 142 17.33 -20.93 -21.55
C LEU A 142 16.28 -21.85 -22.19
N GLU A 143 16.70 -22.83 -22.98
CA GLU A 143 15.81 -23.81 -23.61
C GLU A 143 15.04 -24.65 -22.56
N LYS A 144 15.69 -25.02 -21.45
CA LYS A 144 15.03 -25.70 -20.34
C LYS A 144 13.97 -24.82 -19.68
N VAL A 145 14.29 -23.56 -19.39
CA VAL A 145 13.33 -22.66 -18.74
C VAL A 145 12.15 -22.33 -19.65
N LEU A 146 12.39 -22.09 -20.94
CA LEU A 146 11.32 -21.88 -21.92
C LEU A 146 10.35 -23.08 -21.97
N ARG A 147 10.87 -24.30 -21.95
CA ARG A 147 10.01 -25.50 -21.94
C ARG A 147 9.33 -25.73 -20.60
N ASP A 148 10.09 -25.74 -19.50
CA ASP A 148 9.62 -26.22 -18.21
C ASP A 148 8.76 -25.19 -17.48
N GLU A 149 9.10 -23.89 -17.56
CA GLU A 149 8.34 -22.82 -16.91
C GLU A 149 7.32 -22.14 -17.84
N TRP A 150 7.66 -21.95 -19.11
CA TRP A 150 6.84 -21.20 -20.06
C TRP A 150 6.04 -22.07 -21.02
N GLN A 151 6.28 -23.39 -21.03
CA GLN A 151 5.62 -24.34 -21.93
C GLN A 151 5.83 -24.03 -23.42
N ILE A 152 6.96 -23.39 -23.75
CA ILE A 152 7.37 -23.07 -25.12
C ILE A 152 8.42 -24.08 -25.55
N GLU A 153 8.05 -24.97 -26.47
CA GLU A 153 8.99 -25.87 -27.12
C GLU A 153 9.73 -25.14 -28.25
N PHE A 154 10.88 -24.55 -27.92
CA PHE A 154 11.73 -23.88 -28.89
C PHE A 154 13.13 -24.49 -28.88
N PRO A 155 13.53 -25.25 -29.93
CA PRO A 155 14.84 -25.88 -30.02
C PRO A 155 15.91 -24.85 -30.40
N LEU A 156 16.16 -23.90 -29.51
CA LEU A 156 17.06 -22.76 -29.71
C LEU A 156 18.45 -23.23 -30.13
N ARG A 157 18.98 -24.31 -29.54
CA ARG A 157 20.31 -24.83 -29.89
C ARG A 157 20.42 -25.21 -31.37
N LYS A 158 19.42 -25.87 -31.93
CA LYS A 158 19.41 -26.25 -33.36
C LYS A 158 19.36 -25.03 -34.27
N GLU A 159 18.59 -24.02 -33.86
CA GLU A 159 18.46 -22.75 -34.58
C GLU A 159 19.77 -21.93 -34.57
N LEU A 160 20.58 -22.06 -33.52
CA LEU A 160 21.90 -21.43 -33.44
C LEU A 160 22.94 -22.19 -34.27
N GLU A 161 22.94 -23.53 -34.24
CA GLU A 161 23.85 -24.35 -35.05
C GLU A 161 23.63 -24.18 -36.57
N LEU A 162 22.39 -23.85 -36.98
CA LEU A 162 22.05 -23.54 -38.38
C LEU A 162 22.44 -22.12 -38.80
N ALA A 163 22.64 -21.21 -37.85
CA ALA A 163 22.99 -19.82 -38.12
C ALA A 163 24.51 -19.68 -38.26
N THR A 164 24.98 -19.08 -39.36
CA THR A 164 26.41 -18.87 -39.62
C THR A 164 27.04 -17.76 -38.78
N ALA A 165 26.25 -16.78 -38.35
CA ALA A 165 26.62 -15.74 -37.40
C ALA A 165 25.34 -15.20 -36.77
N ILE A 166 25.24 -15.22 -35.45
CA ILE A 166 24.11 -14.63 -34.74
C ILE A 166 24.63 -13.74 -33.62
N THR A 167 24.03 -12.57 -33.48
CA THR A 167 24.32 -11.67 -32.38
C THR A 167 23.47 -12.03 -31.17
N ASP A 168 23.85 -11.54 -30.00
CA ASP A 168 23.05 -11.66 -28.78
C ASP A 168 21.65 -11.05 -28.98
N ASP A 169 21.54 -9.93 -29.69
CA ASP A 169 20.27 -9.33 -30.09
C ASP A 169 19.44 -10.27 -30.99
N GLY A 170 20.09 -10.98 -31.91
CA GLY A 170 19.41 -11.95 -32.77
C GLY A 170 18.83 -13.14 -31.98
N VAL A 171 19.45 -13.52 -30.86
CA VAL A 171 18.88 -14.53 -29.96
C VAL A 171 17.61 -13.99 -29.28
N VAL A 172 17.65 -12.75 -28.79
CA VAL A 172 16.48 -12.09 -28.19
C VAL A 172 15.33 -12.04 -29.19
N GLU A 173 15.57 -11.58 -30.43
CA GLU A 173 14.55 -11.52 -31.47
C GLU A 173 13.91 -12.89 -31.76
N LYS A 174 14.72 -13.96 -31.83
CA LYS A 174 14.20 -15.32 -32.04
C LYS A 174 13.33 -15.80 -30.88
N VAL A 175 13.74 -15.54 -29.63
CA VAL A 175 12.96 -15.93 -28.45
C VAL A 175 11.65 -15.13 -28.38
N LEU A 176 11.69 -13.83 -28.67
CA LEU A 176 10.49 -12.99 -28.75
C LEU A 176 9.52 -13.47 -29.83
N ALA A 177 10.03 -13.82 -31.01
CA ALA A 177 9.21 -14.38 -32.08
C ALA A 177 8.53 -15.69 -31.65
N ALA A 178 9.27 -16.60 -30.98
CA ALA A 178 8.71 -17.84 -30.47
C ALA A 178 7.62 -17.59 -29.40
N ALA A 179 7.84 -16.64 -28.49
CA ALA A 179 6.86 -16.26 -27.48
C ALA A 179 5.59 -15.64 -28.11
N ASN A 180 5.75 -14.80 -29.14
CA ASN A 180 4.63 -14.18 -29.86
C ASN A 180 3.79 -15.22 -30.60
N VAL A 181 4.43 -16.22 -31.24
CA VAL A 181 3.72 -17.33 -31.89
C VAL A 181 2.95 -18.17 -30.86
N ALA A 182 3.60 -18.54 -29.75
CA ALA A 182 2.96 -19.33 -28.69
C ALA A 182 1.76 -18.60 -28.07
N PHE A 183 1.83 -17.27 -27.94
CA PHE A 183 0.72 -16.45 -27.48
C PHE A 183 -0.41 -16.37 -28.51
N ALA A 184 -0.09 -16.12 -29.79
CA ALA A 184 -1.09 -16.08 -30.86
C ALA A 184 -1.86 -17.40 -30.99
N ASP A 185 -1.17 -18.53 -30.91
CA ASP A 185 -1.79 -19.87 -30.92
C ASP A 185 -2.77 -20.08 -29.76
N LYS A 186 -2.55 -19.43 -28.61
CA LYS A 186 -3.47 -19.47 -27.47
C LYS A 186 -4.69 -18.59 -27.71
N VAL A 187 -4.48 -17.35 -28.20
CA VAL A 187 -5.57 -16.43 -28.53
C VAL A 187 -6.50 -17.06 -29.58
N GLU A 188 -5.95 -17.70 -30.62
CA GLU A 188 -6.73 -18.36 -31.67
C GLU A 188 -7.61 -19.51 -31.14
N LYS A 189 -7.08 -20.33 -30.22
CA LYS A 189 -7.83 -21.44 -29.62
C LYS A 189 -9.00 -20.99 -28.75
N ILE A 190 -8.87 -19.83 -28.12
CA ILE A 190 -9.81 -19.31 -27.12
C ILE A 190 -10.86 -18.37 -27.74
N GLY A 191 -10.42 -17.58 -28.72
CA GLY A 191 -11.18 -16.45 -29.27
C GLY A 191 -10.77 -15.12 -28.62
N GLU A 192 -10.61 -14.09 -29.45
CA GLU A 192 -10.07 -12.78 -29.07
C GLU A 192 -10.91 -12.05 -28.00
N GLU A 193 -12.24 -12.11 -28.10
CA GLU A 193 -13.15 -11.40 -27.19
C GLU A 193 -13.08 -11.93 -25.76
N ASN A 194 -13.16 -13.25 -25.58
CA ASN A 194 -13.06 -13.91 -24.28
C ASN A 194 -11.67 -13.72 -23.67
N PHE A 195 -10.63 -13.74 -24.50
CA PHE A 195 -9.27 -13.55 -24.03
C PHE A 195 -9.01 -12.12 -23.57
N THR A 196 -9.54 -11.11 -24.28
CA THR A 196 -9.41 -9.69 -23.90
C THR A 196 -10.03 -9.41 -22.52
N GLN A 197 -11.16 -10.03 -22.19
CA GLN A 197 -11.76 -9.89 -20.85
C GLN A 197 -10.88 -10.53 -19.78
N PHE A 198 -10.33 -11.72 -20.07
CA PHE A 198 -9.41 -12.40 -19.17
C PHE A 198 -8.12 -11.59 -18.94
N GLU A 199 -7.52 -11.03 -20.00
CA GLU A 199 -6.35 -10.13 -19.91
C GLU A 199 -6.62 -8.96 -18.96
N ARG A 200 -7.80 -8.34 -19.09
CA ARG A 200 -8.22 -7.21 -18.25
C ARG A 200 -8.28 -7.60 -16.78
N VAL A 201 -8.92 -8.73 -16.46
CA VAL A 201 -9.05 -9.21 -15.08
C VAL A 201 -7.67 -9.52 -14.49
N VAL A 202 -6.81 -10.22 -15.25
CA VAL A 202 -5.45 -10.55 -14.80
C VAL A 202 -4.62 -9.29 -14.55
N LEU A 203 -4.64 -8.31 -15.46
CA LEU A 203 -3.95 -7.03 -15.30
C LEU A 203 -4.41 -6.27 -14.06
N LEU A 204 -5.72 -6.06 -13.93
CA LEU A 204 -6.29 -5.29 -12.82
C LEU A 204 -5.99 -5.96 -11.48
N GLN A 205 -6.16 -7.28 -11.38
CA GLN A 205 -5.90 -8.01 -10.14
C GLN A 205 -4.41 -7.97 -9.77
N SER A 206 -3.51 -8.15 -10.75
CA SER A 206 -2.07 -8.11 -10.50
C SER A 206 -1.62 -6.73 -10.02
N ILE A 207 -2.10 -5.66 -10.67
CA ILE A 207 -1.85 -4.27 -10.26
C ILE A 207 -2.39 -4.02 -8.85
N ASP A 208 -3.66 -4.37 -8.59
CA ASP A 208 -4.30 -4.09 -7.30
C ASP A 208 -3.64 -4.89 -6.16
N SER A 209 -3.22 -6.13 -6.40
CA SER A 209 -2.53 -6.94 -5.39
C SER A 209 -1.16 -6.34 -5.04
N HIS A 210 -0.31 -6.12 -6.04
CA HIS A 210 1.04 -5.60 -5.80
C HIS A 210 1.04 -4.15 -5.33
N TRP A 211 0.07 -3.32 -5.75
CA TRP A 211 -0.06 -1.96 -5.24
C TRP A 211 -0.31 -1.92 -3.73
N ARG A 212 -1.13 -2.83 -3.19
CA ARG A 212 -1.33 -2.93 -1.73
C ARG A 212 -0.05 -3.35 -1.00
N GLU A 213 0.70 -4.30 -1.57
CA GLU A 213 1.99 -4.70 -1.00
C GLU A 213 2.99 -3.54 -1.01
N HIS A 214 3.03 -2.78 -2.09
CA HIS A 214 3.84 -1.56 -2.21
C HIS A 214 3.45 -0.50 -1.17
N LEU A 215 2.15 -0.26 -0.96
CA LEU A 215 1.68 0.65 0.08
C LEU A 215 2.15 0.22 1.47
N SER A 216 2.08 -1.09 1.77
CA SER A 216 2.61 -1.63 3.03
C SER A 216 4.12 -1.44 3.13
N ALA A 217 4.87 -1.68 2.05
CA ALA A 217 6.31 -1.48 2.00
C ALA A 217 6.71 -0.01 2.23
N LEU A 218 5.97 0.95 1.64
CA LEU A 218 6.17 2.38 1.87
C LEU A 218 5.91 2.79 3.32
N ASP A 219 4.90 2.23 3.97
CA ASP A 219 4.62 2.50 5.38
C ASP A 219 5.76 2.00 6.29
N TYR A 220 6.28 0.79 6.04
CA TYR A 220 7.46 0.29 6.74
C TYR A 220 8.70 1.14 6.49
N LEU A 221 8.93 1.53 5.24
CA LEU A 221 10.04 2.40 4.85
C LEU A 221 9.96 3.74 5.58
N ARG A 222 8.77 4.36 5.64
CA ARG A 222 8.53 5.62 6.34
C ARG A 222 8.87 5.54 7.83
N GLN A 223 8.53 4.44 8.49
CA GLN A 223 8.86 4.24 9.92
C GLN A 223 10.37 4.11 10.15
N GLY A 224 11.08 3.43 9.25
CA GLY A 224 12.52 3.16 9.37
C GLY A 224 13.45 4.29 8.89
N ILE A 225 12.98 5.16 7.99
CA ILE A 225 13.87 6.10 7.28
C ILE A 225 14.56 7.12 8.19
N HIS A 226 13.97 7.42 9.36
CA HIS A 226 14.56 8.34 10.33
C HIS A 226 15.92 7.85 10.86
N LEU A 227 16.18 6.54 10.83
CA LEU A 227 17.48 5.97 11.20
C LEU A 227 18.60 6.37 10.23
N ARG A 228 18.29 6.68 8.97
CA ARG A 228 19.28 7.19 8.00
C ARG A 228 19.84 8.56 8.40
N GLY A 229 19.11 9.30 9.23
CA GLY A 229 19.56 10.58 9.80
C GLY A 229 20.84 10.44 10.64
N TYR A 230 21.09 9.28 11.26
CA TYR A 230 22.34 9.02 11.99
C TYR A 230 23.57 9.01 11.07
N ALA A 231 23.39 8.67 9.79
CA ALA A 231 24.45 8.71 8.78
C ALA A 231 24.58 10.09 8.12
N GLN A 232 23.99 11.15 8.68
CA GLN A 232 23.99 12.52 8.14
C GLN A 232 23.38 12.66 6.74
N LYS A 233 22.62 11.65 6.29
CA LYS A 233 21.84 11.71 5.05
C LYS A 233 20.48 12.34 5.33
N GLN A 234 19.94 13.07 4.35
CA GLN A 234 18.60 13.66 4.47
C GLN A 234 17.53 12.57 4.31
N PRO A 235 16.74 12.24 5.36
CA PRO A 235 15.78 11.11 5.30
C PRO A 235 14.76 11.24 4.17
N LYS A 236 14.32 12.47 3.88
CA LYS A 236 13.36 12.74 2.79
C LYS A 236 13.88 12.33 1.42
N GLN A 237 15.15 12.64 1.12
CA GLN A 237 15.72 12.31 -0.19
C GLN A 237 15.94 10.81 -0.32
N GLU A 238 16.40 10.16 0.76
CA GLU A 238 16.56 8.71 0.80
C GLU A 238 15.19 8.01 0.66
N TYR A 239 14.14 8.49 1.34
CA TYR A 239 12.79 7.98 1.16
C TYR A 239 12.33 8.07 -0.29
N LYS A 240 12.50 9.23 -0.93
CA LYS A 240 12.11 9.41 -2.34
C LYS A 240 12.84 8.46 -3.27
N ARG A 241 14.14 8.24 -3.04
CA ARG A 241 14.95 7.31 -3.85
C ARG A 241 14.51 5.87 -3.64
N GLU A 242 14.47 5.40 -2.39
CA GLU A 242 14.07 4.02 -2.07
C GLU A 242 12.62 3.75 -2.48
N ALA A 243 11.70 4.71 -2.31
CA ALA A 243 10.31 4.60 -2.76
C ALA A 243 10.19 4.50 -4.29
N PHE A 244 11.07 5.16 -5.05
CA PHE A 244 11.10 5.05 -6.51
C PHE A 244 11.65 3.69 -6.96
N GLU A 245 12.70 3.19 -6.30
CA GLU A 245 13.25 1.85 -6.54
C GLU A 245 12.20 0.76 -6.27
N LEU A 246 11.48 0.84 -5.14
CA LEU A 246 10.36 -0.06 -4.82
C LEU A 246 9.23 0.02 -5.86
N PHE A 247 8.94 1.21 -6.37
CA PHE A 247 7.93 1.40 -7.41
C PHE A 247 8.36 0.78 -8.75
N GLY A 248 9.65 0.83 -9.10
CA GLY A 248 10.17 0.10 -10.25
C GLY A 248 10.00 -1.41 -10.11
N GLN A 249 10.37 -1.95 -8.94
CA GLN A 249 10.20 -3.38 -8.61
C GLN A 249 8.74 -3.82 -8.64
N LEU A 250 7.82 -2.97 -8.18
CA LEU A 250 6.37 -3.18 -8.31
C LEU A 250 5.99 -3.40 -9.79
N LEU A 251 6.38 -2.49 -10.68
CA LEU A 251 6.04 -2.57 -12.10
C LEU A 251 6.64 -3.82 -12.76
N ASP A 252 7.88 -4.18 -12.42
CA ASP A 252 8.51 -5.41 -12.90
C ASP A 252 7.81 -6.67 -12.39
N SER A 253 7.34 -6.66 -11.14
CA SER A 253 6.62 -7.79 -10.55
C SER A 253 5.26 -7.99 -11.23
N VAL A 254 4.52 -6.91 -11.48
CA VAL A 254 3.27 -6.92 -12.25
C VAL A 254 3.52 -7.44 -13.66
N LYS A 255 4.53 -6.91 -14.37
CA LYS A 255 4.93 -7.37 -15.71
C LYS A 255 5.14 -8.89 -15.74
N ASN A 256 5.98 -9.39 -14.84
CA ASN A 256 6.33 -10.80 -14.80
C ASN A 256 5.14 -11.69 -14.41
N GLU A 257 4.33 -11.29 -13.43
CA GLU A 257 3.15 -12.05 -13.01
C GLU A 257 2.11 -12.12 -14.14
N VAL A 258 1.77 -10.98 -14.74
CA VAL A 258 0.78 -10.91 -15.84
C VAL A 258 1.24 -11.77 -17.01
N THR A 259 2.47 -11.60 -17.50
CA THR A 259 2.98 -12.41 -18.61
C THR A 259 3.01 -13.89 -18.25
N LYS A 260 3.40 -14.25 -17.02
CA LYS A 260 3.44 -15.64 -16.58
C LYS A 260 2.05 -16.27 -16.55
N ILE A 261 1.05 -15.59 -15.99
CA ILE A 261 -0.33 -16.09 -15.95
C ILE A 261 -0.84 -16.26 -17.37
N LEU A 262 -0.76 -15.24 -18.22
CA LEU A 262 -1.28 -15.30 -19.59
C LEU A 262 -0.60 -16.38 -20.45
N MET A 263 0.71 -16.57 -20.30
CA MET A 263 1.46 -17.57 -21.07
C MET A 263 1.25 -19.00 -20.58
N THR A 264 1.07 -19.23 -19.27
CA THR A 264 1.00 -20.58 -18.69
C THR A 264 -0.43 -21.11 -18.52
N VAL A 265 -1.44 -20.26 -18.67
CA VAL A 265 -2.82 -20.69 -18.51
C VAL A 265 -3.20 -21.73 -19.56
N ASN A 266 -3.75 -22.85 -19.09
CA ASN A 266 -4.17 -23.98 -19.93
C ASN A 266 -5.68 -24.14 -19.83
N ILE A 267 -6.39 -23.52 -20.77
CA ILE A 267 -7.85 -23.52 -20.77
C ILE A 267 -8.36 -24.25 -22.00
N GLN A 268 -9.33 -25.13 -21.80
CA GLN A 268 -9.85 -26.02 -22.83
C GLN A 268 -11.07 -25.42 -23.56
N SER A 269 -11.72 -24.40 -23.01
CA SER A 269 -12.87 -23.71 -23.63
C SER A 269 -13.04 -22.27 -23.14
N GLY A 270 -13.68 -21.42 -23.95
CA GLY A 270 -14.02 -20.04 -23.57
C GLY A 270 -14.91 -19.92 -22.31
N GLU A 271 -15.78 -20.89 -22.05
CA GLU A 271 -16.63 -20.91 -20.84
C GLU A 271 -15.83 -21.14 -19.55
N GLN A 272 -14.74 -21.93 -19.63
CA GLN A 272 -13.84 -22.12 -18.48
C GLN A 272 -13.01 -20.87 -18.18
N LEU A 273 -12.74 -20.04 -19.18
CA LEU A 273 -12.06 -18.75 -19.01
C LEU A 273 -12.91 -17.77 -18.23
N GLU A 274 -14.17 -17.65 -18.61
CA GLU A 274 -15.12 -16.76 -17.95
C GLU A 274 -15.29 -17.17 -16.48
N GLN A 275 -15.45 -18.46 -16.21
CA GLN A 275 -15.47 -18.98 -14.83
C GLN A 275 -14.18 -18.68 -14.06
N THR A 276 -13.01 -18.82 -14.69
CA THR A 276 -11.72 -18.51 -14.05
C THR A 276 -11.60 -17.01 -13.75
N ALA A 277 -12.04 -16.15 -14.68
CA ALA A 277 -12.08 -14.71 -14.51
C ALA A 277 -13.04 -14.30 -13.37
N GLU A 278 -14.24 -14.88 -13.31
CA GLU A 278 -15.21 -14.67 -12.23
C GLU A 278 -14.66 -15.16 -10.86
N GLU A 279 -13.99 -16.30 -10.83
CA GLU A 279 -13.35 -16.80 -9.61
C GLU A 279 -12.25 -15.85 -9.13
N MET A 280 -11.42 -15.35 -10.04
CA MET A 280 -10.37 -14.37 -9.79
C MET A 280 -10.95 -13.05 -9.24
N GLU A 281 -12.01 -12.55 -9.85
CA GLU A 281 -12.73 -11.35 -9.40
C GLU A 281 -13.38 -11.57 -8.02
N SER A 282 -14.07 -12.71 -7.81
CA SER A 282 -14.68 -13.02 -6.51
C SER A 282 -13.66 -13.18 -5.38
N ARG A 283 -12.44 -13.63 -5.70
CA ARG A 283 -11.34 -13.69 -4.73
C ARG A 283 -10.85 -12.28 -4.38
N ALA A 284 -10.77 -11.38 -5.35
CA ALA A 284 -10.46 -9.98 -5.11
C ALA A 284 -11.53 -9.32 -4.21
N GLU A 285 -12.82 -9.57 -4.47
CA GLU A 285 -13.91 -9.06 -3.63
C GLU A 285 -13.89 -9.64 -2.21
N LYS A 286 -13.59 -10.92 -2.04
CA LYS A 286 -13.48 -11.56 -0.71
C LYS A 286 -12.30 -11.04 0.11
N ILE A 287 -11.31 -10.42 -0.53
CA ILE A 287 -10.17 -9.77 0.12
C ILE A 287 -10.54 -8.34 0.62
N ALA A 288 -11.76 -7.86 0.37
CA ALA A 288 -12.30 -6.62 0.94
C ALA A 288 -12.64 -6.69 2.44
N ASN A 289 -12.34 -7.79 3.14
CA ASN A 289 -12.36 -7.86 4.61
C ASN A 289 -11.12 -7.17 5.22
N VAL A 290 -10.92 -5.89 4.89
CA VAL A 290 -9.82 -5.09 5.41
C VAL A 290 -10.16 -4.69 6.85
N THR A 291 -9.37 -5.16 7.81
CA THR A 291 -9.45 -4.67 9.18
C THR A 291 -8.78 -3.30 9.23
N TYR A 292 -9.57 -2.24 9.41
CA TYR A 292 -9.03 -0.90 9.60
C TYR A 292 -8.54 -0.77 11.04
N THR A 293 -7.22 -0.60 11.21
CA THR A 293 -6.62 -0.16 12.47
C THR A 293 -6.21 1.31 12.35
N GLY A 294 -7.02 2.19 12.93
CA GLY A 294 -6.71 3.61 13.09
C GLY A 294 -6.70 4.01 14.57
N PRO A 295 -5.90 5.01 14.98
CA PRO A 295 -5.95 5.52 16.34
C PRO A 295 -7.22 6.34 16.56
N THR A 296 -7.92 6.08 17.66
CA THR A 296 -9.05 6.92 18.12
C THR A 296 -8.55 8.22 18.73
N GLU A 297 -9.44 9.21 18.92
CA GLU A 297 -9.10 10.49 19.57
C GLU A 297 -8.52 10.33 21.00
N THR A 298 -8.69 9.15 21.62
CA THR A 298 -8.15 8.80 22.94
C THR A 298 -6.85 8.01 22.90
N GLY A 299 -6.36 7.62 21.71
CA GLY A 299 -5.11 6.88 21.54
C GLY A 299 -5.21 5.36 21.72
N GLU A 300 -6.44 4.81 21.80
CA GLU A 300 -6.67 3.36 21.83
C GLU A 300 -6.83 2.80 20.40
N ILE A 301 -6.41 1.55 20.22
CA ILE A 301 -6.52 0.84 18.93
C ILE A 301 -7.96 0.32 18.82
N GLU A 302 -8.75 0.92 17.92
CA GLU A 302 -10.09 0.42 17.59
C GLU A 302 -10.02 -0.32 16.26
N THR A 303 -10.40 -1.59 16.28
CA THR A 303 -10.57 -2.43 15.08
C THR A 303 -12.02 -2.38 14.66
N THR A 304 -12.33 -1.62 13.60
CA THR A 304 -13.65 -1.68 12.96
C THR A 304 -13.63 -2.76 11.90
N VAL A 305 -14.51 -3.74 12.05
CA VAL A 305 -14.77 -4.80 11.07
C VAL A 305 -16.07 -4.46 10.35
N ASP A 306 -16.09 -4.64 9.04
CA ASP A 306 -17.27 -4.39 8.21
C ASP A 306 -18.49 -5.21 8.70
N GLU A 307 -19.68 -4.59 8.73
CA GLU A 307 -20.90 -5.19 9.27
C GLU A 307 -21.35 -6.42 8.46
N GLU A 308 -21.01 -6.47 7.16
CA GLU A 308 -21.35 -7.57 6.28
C GLU A 308 -20.52 -8.83 6.62
N SER A 309 -19.25 -8.64 7.00
CA SER A 309 -18.36 -9.70 7.50
C SER A 309 -18.84 -10.28 8.84
N GLN A 310 -19.40 -9.46 9.74
CA GLN A 310 -19.96 -9.94 11.01
C GLN A 310 -21.21 -10.81 10.81
N ARG A 311 -22.08 -10.47 9.86
CA ARG A 311 -23.30 -11.24 9.57
C ARG A 311 -22.99 -12.61 8.93
N ARG A 312 -21.96 -12.71 8.09
CA ARG A 312 -21.50 -13.98 7.50
C ARG A 312 -20.72 -14.89 8.46
N ALA A 313 -19.97 -14.30 9.40
CA ALA A 313 -19.31 -15.09 10.45
C ALA A 313 -20.35 -15.74 11.40
N GLN A 314 -21.48 -15.07 11.67
CA GLN A 314 -22.56 -15.63 12.47
C GLN A 314 -23.33 -16.77 11.77
N SER A 315 -23.37 -16.81 10.42
CA SER A 315 -24.05 -17.89 9.70
C SER A 315 -23.18 -19.12 9.45
N THR A 316 -21.85 -19.02 9.62
CA THR A 316 -20.88 -20.12 9.40
C THR A 316 -20.30 -20.72 10.68
N LEU A 317 -20.55 -20.10 11.85
CA LEU A 317 -20.31 -20.73 13.15
C LEU A 317 -21.53 -21.57 13.59
N GLY A 318 -21.58 -22.81 13.10
CA GLY A 318 -22.34 -23.86 13.77
C GLY A 318 -21.91 -23.96 15.24
N ALA A 319 -22.85 -23.69 16.14
CA ALA A 319 -22.77 -23.88 17.59
C ALA A 319 -21.52 -23.27 18.27
N ALA A 320 -21.54 -21.96 18.48
CA ALA A 320 -20.73 -21.33 19.52
C ALA A 320 -21.08 -21.98 20.89
N VAL A 321 -20.23 -22.89 21.36
CA VAL A 321 -20.33 -23.45 22.71
C VAL A 321 -20.11 -22.29 23.69
N PRO A 322 -21.07 -21.98 24.58
CA PRO A 322 -20.90 -20.94 25.58
C PRO A 322 -19.65 -21.26 26.41
N ARG A 323 -18.82 -20.26 26.72
CA ARG A 323 -17.71 -20.38 27.68
C ARG A 323 -18.29 -20.69 29.08
N VAL A 324 -18.57 -21.96 29.34
CA VAL A 324 -19.05 -22.45 30.64
C VAL A 324 -17.87 -22.63 31.59
N GLY A 325 -18.02 -22.19 32.83
CA GLY A 325 -17.02 -22.37 33.86
C GLY A 325 -16.83 -23.84 34.21
N ARG A 326 -15.63 -24.22 34.66
CA ARG A 326 -15.24 -25.63 34.92
C ARG A 326 -16.19 -26.38 35.89
N ASN A 327 -16.93 -25.67 36.75
CA ASN A 327 -17.89 -26.24 37.70
C ASN A 327 -19.37 -26.06 37.32
N ASP A 328 -19.66 -25.40 36.20
CA ASP A 328 -21.03 -25.13 35.74
C ASP A 328 -21.69 -26.36 35.12
N PRO A 329 -23.04 -26.39 34.99
CA PRO A 329 -23.75 -27.45 34.30
C PRO A 329 -23.26 -27.56 32.85
N CYS A 330 -22.97 -28.78 32.41
CA CYS A 330 -22.45 -29.03 31.08
C CYS A 330 -23.51 -28.68 30.01
N PRO A 331 -23.18 -27.89 28.96
CA PRO A 331 -24.13 -27.41 27.97
C PRO A 331 -24.72 -28.52 27.08
N CYS A 332 -24.24 -29.76 27.21
CA CYS A 332 -24.81 -30.93 26.54
C CYS A 332 -26.08 -31.49 27.21
N GLY A 333 -26.61 -30.83 28.25
CA GLY A 333 -27.85 -31.24 28.93
C GLY A 333 -27.73 -32.49 29.81
N SER A 334 -26.52 -32.96 30.11
CA SER A 334 -26.29 -34.22 30.85
C SER A 334 -26.52 -34.14 32.36
N GLY A 335 -26.86 -32.96 32.89
CA GLY A 335 -27.01 -32.71 34.33
C GLY A 335 -25.72 -32.77 35.15
N LYS A 336 -24.58 -33.09 34.52
CA LYS A 336 -23.26 -33.17 35.17
C LYS A 336 -22.50 -31.84 35.07
N LYS A 337 -21.60 -31.57 36.03
CA LYS A 337 -20.67 -30.43 35.96
C LYS A 337 -19.70 -30.60 34.78
N TYR A 338 -19.33 -29.52 34.10
CA TYR A 338 -18.52 -29.53 32.87
C TYR A 338 -17.22 -30.36 33.01
N LYS A 339 -16.47 -30.20 34.12
CA LYS A 339 -15.26 -30.99 34.41
C LYS A 339 -15.43 -32.51 34.49
N ASN A 340 -16.66 -33.00 34.67
CA ASN A 340 -16.96 -34.44 34.76
C ASN A 340 -17.67 -34.94 33.49
N CYS A 341 -17.69 -34.13 32.42
CA CYS A 341 -18.31 -34.45 31.14
C CYS A 341 -17.37 -34.00 30.01
N HIS A 342 -17.69 -32.93 29.28
CA HIS A 342 -16.89 -32.46 28.14
C HIS A 342 -15.56 -31.80 28.54
N GLY A 343 -15.38 -31.46 29.82
CA GLY A 343 -14.12 -30.97 30.39
C GLY A 343 -13.37 -32.00 31.24
N ALA A 344 -13.71 -33.29 31.12
CA ALA A 344 -12.99 -34.37 31.78
C ALA A 344 -11.64 -34.58 31.08
N LEU A 345 -10.55 -34.32 31.81
CA LEU A 345 -9.21 -34.68 31.38
C LEU A 345 -9.01 -36.14 31.77
N ASN A 346 -8.87 -37.03 30.78
CA ASN A 346 -8.36 -38.38 31.00
C ASN A 346 -6.86 -38.33 31.24
#